data_AF-A0A7W1X7Q4-F1
#
_entry.id   AF-A0A7W1X7Q4-F1
#
_cell.length_a   1.000
_cell.length_b   1.000
_cell.length_c   1.000
_cell.angle_alpha   90.00
_cell.angle_beta   90.00
_cell.angle_gamma   90.00
#
_symmetry.space_group_name_H-M   'P 1'
#
loop_
_entity.id
_entity.type
_entity.pdbx_description
1 polymer ?
#
loop_
_entity_poly.entity_id
_entity_poly.type
_entity_poly.pdbx_seq_one_letter_code
_entity_poly.pdbx_strand_id
1 'polypeptide(L)' 'MEEAKEEILDILSITKRKGLSLDFNTAGLYKKYCLETYPSEWIVKEALNLGIPLIFGSDAHAMDQVGRSYDLYEKAMD' A
#
# COMPACT_ATOMS: atom_id res chain seq x y z
N MET A 1 11.33 -4.70 -16.56
CA MET A 1 11.43 -4.41 -15.10
C MET A 1 11.42 -2.91 -14.86
N GLU A 2 12.14 -2.14 -15.68
CA GLU A 2 12.03 -0.67 -15.70
C GLU A 2 10.66 -0.22 -16.24
N GLU A 3 10.12 -0.92 -17.23
CA GLU A 3 8.83 -0.59 -17.86
C GLU A 3 7.68 -0.67 -16.85
N ALA A 4 7.67 -1.70 -15.98
CA ALA A 4 6.66 -1.85 -14.95
C ALA A 4 6.75 -0.74 -13.89
N LYS A 5 7.95 -0.23 -13.61
CA LYS A 5 8.15 0.87 -12.68
C LYS A 5 7.60 2.18 -13.24
N GLU A 6 7.87 2.46 -14.51
CA GLU A 6 7.32 3.63 -15.21
C GLU A 6 5.78 3.60 -15.22
N GLU A 7 5.18 2.46 -15.55
CA GLU A 7 3.72 2.30 -15.51
C GLU A 7 3.13 2.57 -14.12
N ILE A 8 3.79 2.11 -13.05
CA ILE A 8 3.37 2.38 -11.67
C ILE A 8 3.45 3.87 -11.34
N LEU A 9 4.53 4.56 -11.73
CA LEU A 9 4.69 6.00 -11.50
C LEU A 9 3.62 6.81 -12.24
N ASP A 10 3.25 6.40 -13.45
CA ASP A 10 2.14 6.99 -14.21
C ASP A 10 0.80 6.78 -13.50
N ILE A 11 0.55 5.57 -12.98
CA ILE A 11 -0.66 5.26 -12.19
C ILE A 11 -0.73 6.11 -10.92
N LEU A 12 0.38 6.29 -10.19
CA LEU A 12 0.41 7.15 -9.00
C LEU A 12 0.12 8.61 -9.36
N SER A 13 0.69 9.10 -10.47
CA SER A 13 0.44 10.44 -10.98
C SER A 13 -1.04 10.65 -11.34
N ILE A 14 -1.69 9.65 -11.96
CA ILE A 14 -3.14 9.69 -12.25
C ILE A 14 -3.96 9.64 -10.96
N THR A 15 -3.59 8.78 -10.02
CA THR A 15 -4.24 8.63 -8.71
C THR A 15 -4.26 9.97 -7.97
N LYS A 16 -3.12 10.67 -7.91
CA LYS A 16 -3.02 12.00 -7.30
C LYS A 16 -3.90 13.02 -8.02
N ARG A 17 -3.83 13.10 -9.35
CA ARG A 17 -4.63 14.05 -10.15
C ARG A 17 -6.13 13.85 -9.97
N LYS A 18 -6.57 12.61 -9.76
CA LYS A 18 -7.98 12.27 -9.53
C LYS A 18 -8.42 12.45 -8.07
N GLY A 19 -7.51 12.81 -7.15
CA GLY A 19 -7.83 12.96 -5.73
C GLY A 19 -8.20 11.63 -5.05
N LEU A 20 -7.63 10.52 -5.52
CA LEU A 20 -7.87 9.19 -4.97
C LEU A 20 -6.90 8.88 -3.82
N SER A 21 -7.21 7.82 -3.08
CA SER A 21 -6.36 7.22 -2.06
C SER A 21 -5.94 5.80 -2.47
N LEU A 22 -4.94 5.24 -1.81
CA LEU A 22 -4.54 3.84 -1.95
C LEU A 22 -4.88 3.04 -0.71
N ASP A 23 -5.27 1.78 -0.90
CA ASP A 23 -5.38 0.78 0.17
C ASP A 23 -3.98 0.34 0.59
N PHE A 24 -3.59 0.60 1.84
CA PHE A 24 -2.40 0.05 2.46
C PHE A 24 -2.77 -1.30 3.07
N ASN A 25 -2.65 -2.32 2.22
CA ASN A 25 -3.13 -3.65 2.52
C ASN A 25 -2.05 -4.51 3.18
N THR A 26 -2.31 -5.00 4.39
CA THR A 26 -1.33 -5.80 5.14
C THR A 26 -1.45 -7.30 4.92
N ALA A 27 -2.44 -7.78 4.16
CA ALA A 27 -2.64 -9.22 3.99
C ALA A 27 -1.50 -9.90 3.21
N GLY A 28 -0.79 -9.17 2.36
CA GLY A 28 0.34 -9.70 1.59
C GLY A 28 1.49 -10.22 2.46
N LEU A 29 1.69 -9.63 3.64
CA LEU A 29 2.65 -10.06 4.65
C LEU A 29 2.43 -11.53 5.09
N TYR A 30 1.21 -12.02 4.93
CA TYR A 30 0.78 -13.34 5.39
C TYR A 30 0.48 -14.32 4.25
N LYS A 31 0.63 -13.90 3.00
CA LYS A 31 0.60 -14.82 1.85
C LYS A 31 1.98 -15.44 1.70
N LYS A 32 2.04 -16.78 1.73
CA LYS A 32 3.28 -17.59 1.73
C LYS A 32 4.36 -17.16 0.73
N TYR A 33 3.95 -16.68 -0.45
CA TYR A 33 4.87 -16.32 -1.55
C TYR A 33 4.94 -14.81 -1.82
N CYS A 34 4.37 -13.97 -0.95
CA CYS A 34 4.41 -12.51 -1.11
C CYS A 34 5.29 -11.87 -0.03
N LEU A 35 4.86 -11.91 1.23
CA LEU A 35 5.62 -11.42 2.40
C LEU A 35 5.84 -9.89 2.43
N GLU A 36 5.08 -9.12 1.64
CA GLU A 36 5.12 -7.66 1.59
C GLU A 36 3.71 -7.07 1.69
N THR A 37 3.57 -5.79 2.00
CA THR A 37 2.30 -5.07 1.89
C THR A 37 1.90 -4.90 0.41
N TYR A 38 0.62 -4.59 0.18
CA TYR A 38 0.17 -4.03 -1.09
C TYR A 38 -0.22 -2.57 -0.88
N PRO A 39 0.37 -1.61 -1.59
CA PRO A 39 1.56 -1.74 -2.44
C PRO A 39 2.84 -2.07 -1.66
N SER A 40 3.91 -2.42 -2.37
CA SER A 40 5.24 -2.64 -1.79
C SER A 40 5.86 -1.32 -1.30
N GLU A 41 6.85 -1.43 -0.41
CA GLU A 41 7.41 -0.30 0.35
C GLU A 41 7.86 0.89 -0.53
N TRP A 42 8.46 0.64 -1.69
CA TRP A 42 8.90 1.72 -2.56
C TRP A 42 7.72 2.49 -3.18
N ILE A 43 6.61 1.80 -3.50
CA ILE A 43 5.40 2.43 -4.04
C ILE A 43 4.70 3.23 -2.94
N VAL A 44 4.67 2.69 -1.72
CA VAL A 44 4.15 3.39 -0.52
C VAL A 44 4.89 4.72 -0.34
N LYS A 45 6.23 4.70 -0.39
CA LYS A 45 7.05 5.92 -0.28
C LYS A 45 6.72 6.94 -1.37
N GLU A 46 6.61 6.51 -2.63
CA GLU A 46 6.29 7.46 -3.69
C GLU A 46 4.86 7.99 -3.64
N ALA A 47 3.90 7.18 -3.21
CA ALA A 47 2.55 7.65 -2.97
C ALA A 47 2.52 8.75 -1.90
N LEU A 48 3.24 8.55 -0.79
CA LEU A 48 3.36 9.55 0.28
C LEU A 48 4.07 10.82 -0.19
N ASN A 49 5.16 10.69 -0.96
CA ASN A 49 5.87 11.83 -1.55
C ASN A 49 4.97 12.67 -2.48
N LEU A 50 4.07 12.02 -3.22
CA LEU A 50 3.06 12.68 -4.05
C LEU A 50 1.85 13.22 -3.23
N GLY A 51 1.82 12.96 -1.92
CA GLY A 51 0.72 13.31 -1.03
C GLY A 51 -0.58 12.59 -1.38
N ILE A 52 -0.49 11.32 -1.78
CA ILE A 52 -1.63 10.42 -1.97
C ILE A 52 -1.96 9.79 -0.61
N PRO A 53 -3.19 9.92 -0.09
CA PRO A 53 -3.56 9.31 1.18
C PRO A 53 -3.47 7.79 1.11
N LEU A 54 -2.93 7.20 2.17
CA LEU A 54 -2.90 5.74 2.38
C LEU A 54 -3.94 5.38 3.44
N ILE A 55 -4.81 4.43 3.13
CA ILE A 55 -5.90 3.98 4.00
C ILE A 55 -5.61 2.55 4.41
N PHE A 56 -5.49 2.29 5.71
CA PHE A 56 -5.23 0.95 6.22
C PHE A 56 -6.32 -0.06 5.82
N GLY A 57 -5.89 -1.24 5.36
CA GLY A 57 -6.75 -2.40 5.12
C GLY A 57 -6.07 -3.69 5.58
N SER A 58 -6.65 -4.39 6.57
CA SER A 58 -6.12 -5.71 6.96
C SER A 58 -6.58 -6.85 6.05
N ASP A 59 -7.59 -6.60 5.20
CA ASP A 59 -8.25 -7.58 4.33
C ASP A 59 -8.63 -8.88 5.09
N ALA A 60 -9.23 -8.67 6.27
CA ALA A 60 -9.54 -9.73 7.21
C ALA A 60 -10.67 -10.63 6.68
N HIS A 61 -10.41 -11.93 6.64
CA HIS A 61 -11.39 -12.97 6.33
C HIS A 61 -11.74 -13.82 7.57
N ALA A 62 -11.18 -13.47 8.73
CA ALA A 62 -11.47 -14.07 10.03
C ALA A 62 -11.31 -13.03 11.15
N MET A 63 -11.95 -13.26 12.29
CA MET A 63 -11.98 -12.34 13.43
C MET A 63 -10.59 -11.96 13.94
N ASP A 64 -9.66 -12.92 13.97
CA ASP A 64 -8.28 -12.76 14.44
C ASP A 64 -7.38 -11.98 13.46
N GLN A 65 -7.88 -11.69 12.25
CA GLN A 65 -7.15 -10.93 11.22
C GLN A 65 -7.53 -9.45 11.18
N VAL A 66 -8.57 -9.04 11.91
CA VAL A 66 -9.02 -7.65 11.96
C VAL A 66 -7.93 -6.78 12.60
N GLY A 67 -7.54 -5.71 11.92
CA GLY A 67 -6.52 -4.77 12.43
C GLY A 67 -5.10 -5.33 12.43
N ARG A 68 -4.87 -6.50 11.81
CA ARG A 68 -3.56 -7.14 11.79
C ARG A 68 -2.51 -6.25 11.10
N SER A 69 -1.36 -6.07 11.76
CA SER A 69 -0.27 -5.19 11.34
C SER A 69 -0.61 -3.70 11.20
N TYR A 70 -1.56 -3.20 12.00
CA TYR A 70 -1.84 -1.76 12.04
C TYR A 70 -0.62 -0.92 12.45
N ASP A 71 0.23 -1.46 13.32
CA ASP A 71 1.50 -0.84 13.75
C ASP A 71 2.46 -0.56 12.58
N LEU A 72 2.47 -1.42 11.55
CA LEU A 72 3.28 -1.19 10.35
C LEU A 72 2.72 -0.06 9.48
N TYR A 73 1.39 0.11 9.47
CA TYR A 73 0.77 1.25 8.81
C TYR A 73 1.11 2.55 9.54
N GLU A 74 0.99 2.60 10.87
CA GLU A 74 1.38 3.77 11.67
C GLU A 74 2.83 4.16 11.39
N LYS A 75 3.75 3.20 11.46
CA LYS A 75 5.17 3.42 11.16
C LYS A 75 5.44 3.91 9.73
N ALA A 76 4.60 3.52 8.76
CA ALA A 76 4.75 3.97 7.38
C ALA A 76 4.26 5.40 7.16
N MET A 77 3.44 5.95 8.08
CA MET A 77 2.96 7.33 8.02
C MET A 77 3.85 8.33 8.79
N ASP A 78 4.79 7.84 9.60
CA ASP A 78 5.81 8.65 10.31
C ASP A 78 6.88 9.19 9.35
#